data_AF-A0A212RCI3-F1
#
_entry.id   AF-A0A212RCI3-F1
#
_cell.length_a   1.000
_cell.length_b   1.000
_cell.length_c   1.000
_cell.angle_alpha   90.00
_cell.angle_beta   90.00
_cell.angle_gamma   90.00
#
_symmetry.space_group_name_H-M   'P 1'
#
loop_
_entity.id
_entity.type
_entity.pdbx_description
1 polymer ?
#
loop_
_entity_poly.entity_id
_entity_poly.type
_entity_poly.pdbx_seq_one_letter_code
_entity_poly.pdbx_strand_id
1 'polypeptide(L)'
;MSESEEERTLEPGLAAWLERALEDESWRSGLTDAEAERLLGWAMARVGSAPERTGERVRLAMRRIGRAARAPAAEAGELLSPWGLAPPPEWEAWTPGQRLEWTLEALRDWFPDPPSEEPEG
;
A
#
# COMPACT_ATOMS: atom_id res chain seq x y z
N MET A 1 15.71 13.28 35.46
CA MET A 1 14.42 13.67 34.86
C MET A 1 14.10 12.57 33.89
N SER A 2 13.13 11.74 34.24
CA SER A 2 12.72 10.55 33.51
C SER A 2 11.84 10.90 32.31
N GLU A 3 11.84 9.98 31.34
CA GLU A 3 10.79 9.70 30.34
C GLU A 3 10.60 10.83 29.30
N SER A 4 10.94 10.66 28.02
CA SER A 4 10.39 9.64 27.13
C SER A 4 11.35 9.37 25.95
N GLU A 5 12.21 8.36 26.07
CA GLU A 5 12.40 7.47 24.92
C GLU A 5 11.04 6.79 24.72
N GLU A 6 10.17 7.41 23.93
CA GLU A 6 9.12 6.66 23.23
C GLU A 6 9.87 5.69 22.30
N GLU A 7 10.37 4.60 22.87
CA GLU A 7 10.33 3.31 22.22
C GLU A 7 8.89 3.14 21.78
N ARG A 8 8.57 3.64 20.58
CA ARG A 8 7.39 3.25 19.83
C ARG A 8 7.61 1.79 19.48
N THR A 9 7.49 0.93 20.48
CA THR A 9 7.34 -0.49 20.32
C THR A 9 6.15 -0.62 19.39
N LEU A 10 6.42 -0.94 18.14
CA LEU A 10 5.38 -1.26 17.18
C LEU A 10 4.52 -2.32 17.86
N GLU A 11 3.21 -2.09 17.92
CA GLU A 11 2.26 -3.07 18.42
C GLU A 11 2.62 -4.44 17.80
N PRO A 12 2.71 -5.53 18.57
CA PRO A 12 3.26 -6.80 18.10
C PRO A 12 2.66 -7.28 16.76
N GLY A 13 1.36 -7.03 16.54
CA GLY A 13 0.69 -7.32 15.29
C GLY A 13 1.20 -6.51 14.09
N LEU A 14 1.52 -5.23 14.30
CA LEU A 14 2.04 -4.34 13.26
C LEU A 14 3.50 -4.68 12.94
N ALA A 15 4.30 -5.04 13.95
CA ALA A 15 5.66 -5.53 13.77
C ALA A 15 5.68 -6.83 12.93
N ALA A 16 4.86 -7.82 13.31
CA ALA A 16 4.74 -9.08 12.57
C ALA A 16 4.21 -8.87 11.14
N TRP A 17 3.30 -7.91 10.93
CA TRP A 17 2.86 -7.55 9.59
C TRP A 17 4.00 -6.94 8.76
N LEU A 18 4.79 -6.03 9.35
CA LEU A 18 5.90 -5.36 8.68
C LEU A 18 6.98 -6.36 8.26
N GLU A 19 7.36 -7.28 9.15
CA GLU A 19 8.31 -8.35 8.84
C GLU A 19 7.84 -9.15 7.62
N ARG A 20 6.58 -9.61 7.63
CA ARG A 20 5.99 -10.34 6.50
C ARG A 20 5.89 -9.50 5.22
N ALA A 21 5.68 -8.20 5.33
CA ALA A 21 5.66 -7.30 4.18
C ALA A 21 7.06 -7.14 3.58
N LEU A 22 8.11 -7.09 4.42
CA LEU A 22 9.50 -6.97 3.98
C LEU A 22 10.05 -8.28 3.40
N GLU A 23 9.58 -9.43 3.88
CA GLU A 23 9.90 -10.75 3.30
C GLU A 23 9.32 -10.93 1.88
N ASP A 24 8.16 -10.33 1.61
CA ASP A 24 7.53 -10.34 0.29
C ASP A 24 8.18 -9.27 -0.61
N GLU A 25 9.25 -9.59 -1.33
CA GLU A 25 9.93 -8.60 -2.18
C GLU A 25 9.14 -8.21 -3.45
N SER A 26 8.01 -8.87 -3.74
CA SER A 26 7.31 -8.71 -5.02
C SER A 26 6.73 -7.30 -5.24
N TRP A 27 6.35 -6.61 -4.17
CA TRP A 27 5.82 -5.25 -4.25
C TRP A 27 6.92 -4.22 -4.58
N ARG A 28 8.14 -4.43 -4.07
CA ARG A 28 9.28 -3.52 -4.25
C ARG A 28 10.12 -3.78 -5.51
N SER A 29 9.99 -4.96 -6.11
CA SER A 29 10.78 -5.35 -7.30
C SER A 29 10.68 -4.31 -8.42
N GLY A 30 11.82 -3.75 -8.87
CA GLY A 30 11.85 -2.74 -9.94
C GLY A 30 11.42 -1.32 -9.51
N LEU A 31 11.22 -1.09 -8.21
CA LEU A 31 11.18 0.26 -7.62
C LEU A 31 12.58 0.61 -7.09
N THR A 32 12.89 1.90 -7.06
CA THR A 32 14.02 2.43 -6.28
C THR A 32 13.71 2.37 -4.79
N ASP A 33 14.74 2.45 -3.94
CA ASP A 33 14.58 2.43 -2.48
C ASP A 33 13.62 3.54 -2.01
N ALA A 34 13.74 4.75 -2.56
CA ALA A 34 12.87 5.87 -2.23
C ALA A 34 11.39 5.66 -2.63
N GLU A 35 11.15 4.99 -3.76
CA GLU A 35 9.79 4.62 -4.20
C GLU A 35 9.21 3.49 -3.34
N ALA A 36 10.03 2.51 -2.98
CA ALA A 36 9.65 1.42 -2.10
C ALA A 36 9.32 1.95 -0.69
N GLU A 37 10.14 2.82 -0.12
CA GLU A 37 9.88 3.49 1.15
C GLU A 37 8.57 4.28 1.12
N ARG A 38 8.28 4.99 0.03
CA ARG A 38 7.03 5.74 -0.12
C ARG A 38 5.81 4.82 -0.13
N LEU A 39 5.87 3.72 -0.90
CA LEU A 39 4.80 2.73 -0.95
C LEU A 39 4.60 2.02 0.40
N LEU A 40 5.68 1.70 1.10
CA LEU A 40 5.63 1.13 2.44
C LEU A 40 5.02 2.11 3.45
N GLY A 41 5.40 3.40 3.40
CA GLY A 41 4.81 4.45 4.24
C GLY A 41 3.32 4.62 4.00
N TRP A 42 2.88 4.58 2.73
CA TRP A 42 1.46 4.58 2.38
C TRP A 42 0.72 3.37 2.95
N ALA A 43 1.34 2.19 2.92
CA ALA A 43 0.78 0.95 3.44
C ALA A 43 0.66 1.00 4.98
N MET A 44 1.72 1.40 5.66
CA MET A 44 1.76 1.55 7.13
C MET A 44 0.63 2.47 7.64
N ALA A 45 0.36 3.58 6.94
CA ALA A 45 -0.72 4.49 7.28
C ALA A 45 -2.13 3.87 7.18
N ARG A 46 -2.29 2.76 6.44
CA ARG A 46 -3.58 2.10 6.17
C ARG A 46 -3.80 0.81 6.95
N VAL A 47 -2.73 0.14 7.35
CA VAL A 47 -2.83 -1.00 8.26
C VAL A 47 -3.47 -0.55 9.57
N GLY A 48 -3.07 0.63 10.07
CA GLY A 48 -3.62 1.22 11.28
C GLY A 48 -3.35 0.35 12.52
N SER A 49 -4.27 0.36 13.47
CA SER A 49 -4.17 -0.37 14.74
C SER A 49 -4.69 -1.82 14.71
N ALA A 50 -5.23 -2.28 13.57
CA ALA A 50 -5.82 -3.62 13.43
C ALA A 50 -5.18 -4.45 12.29
N PRO A 51 -3.85 -4.70 12.36
CA PRO A 51 -3.09 -5.37 11.30
C PRO A 51 -3.60 -6.78 10.95
N GLU A 52 -4.20 -7.49 11.89
CA GLU A 52 -4.78 -8.82 11.67
C GLU A 52 -6.02 -8.75 10.77
N ARG A 53 -6.78 -7.66 10.84
CA ARG A 53 -8.01 -7.44 10.05
C ARG A 53 -7.72 -6.82 8.69
N THR A 54 -6.82 -5.84 8.64
CA THR A 54 -6.58 -5.01 7.45
C THR A 54 -5.33 -5.44 6.67
N GLY A 55 -4.37 -6.09 7.32
CA GLY A 55 -3.01 -6.23 6.83
C GLY A 55 -2.87 -7.03 5.53
N GLU A 56 -3.64 -8.09 5.33
CA GLU A 56 -3.62 -8.82 4.04
C GLU A 56 -4.16 -7.95 2.90
N ARG A 57 -5.25 -7.20 3.14
CA ARG A 57 -5.83 -6.31 2.13
C ARG A 57 -4.84 -5.21 1.74
N VAL A 58 -4.12 -4.65 2.73
CA VAL A 58 -3.08 -3.66 2.47
C VAL A 58 -1.90 -4.27 1.70
N ARG A 59 -1.43 -5.49 2.04
CA ARG A 59 -0.36 -6.15 1.28
C ARG A 59 -0.77 -6.45 -0.17
N LEU A 60 -1.99 -6.92 -0.38
CA LEU A 60 -2.55 -7.12 -1.73
C LEU A 60 -2.60 -5.80 -2.51
N ALA A 61 -3.06 -4.72 -1.88
CA ALA A 61 -3.07 -3.39 -2.48
C ALA A 61 -1.63 -2.95 -2.83
N MET A 62 -0.68 -3.12 -1.92
CA MET A 62 0.72 -2.76 -2.10
C MET A 62 1.35 -3.48 -3.31
N ARG A 63 1.14 -4.80 -3.43
CA ARG A 63 1.59 -5.58 -4.61
C ARG A 63 0.98 -5.07 -5.90
N ARG A 64 -0.33 -4.79 -5.89
CA ARG A 64 -1.08 -4.36 -7.07
C ARG A 64 -0.68 -2.95 -7.53
N ILE A 65 -0.47 -2.02 -6.60
CA ILE A 65 0.04 -0.67 -6.84
C ILE A 65 1.46 -0.73 -7.42
N GLY A 66 2.37 -1.46 -6.76
CA GLY A 66 3.75 -1.61 -7.24
C GLY A 66 3.79 -2.18 -8.67
N ARG A 67 3.00 -3.22 -8.94
CA ARG A 67 2.88 -3.79 -10.29
C ARG A 67 2.30 -2.77 -11.29
N ALA A 68 1.24 -2.05 -10.93
CA ALA A 68 0.62 -1.06 -11.81
C ALA A 68 1.63 0.00 -12.24
N ALA A 69 2.42 0.55 -11.31
CA ALA A 69 3.43 1.56 -11.60
C ALA A 69 4.46 1.15 -12.67
N ARG A 70 4.70 -0.16 -12.85
CA ARG A 70 5.66 -0.70 -13.83
C ARG A 70 4.99 -1.29 -15.07
N ALA A 71 3.67 -1.39 -15.07
CA ALA A 71 2.90 -1.99 -16.14
C ALA A 71 2.57 -0.97 -17.25
N PRO A 72 2.37 -1.44 -18.51
CA PRO A 72 1.78 -0.61 -19.55
C PRO A 72 0.35 -0.21 -19.18
N ALA A 73 -0.18 0.84 -19.81
CA ALA A 73 -1.46 1.47 -19.46
C ALA A 73 -2.65 0.48 -19.45
N ALA A 74 -2.69 -0.47 -20.38
CA ALA A 74 -3.74 -1.48 -20.43
C ALA A 74 -3.76 -2.37 -19.17
N GLU A 75 -2.61 -2.95 -18.82
CA GLU A 75 -2.48 -3.79 -17.63
C GLU A 75 -2.63 -2.98 -16.33
N ALA A 76 -2.07 -1.76 -16.29
CA ALA A 76 -2.27 -0.85 -15.17
C ALA A 76 -3.77 -0.54 -14.97
N GLY A 77 -4.55 -0.39 -16.04
CA GLY A 77 -5.99 -0.23 -15.98
C GLY A 77 -6.70 -1.41 -15.31
N GLU A 78 -6.35 -2.63 -15.68
CA GLU A 78 -6.89 -3.83 -15.03
C GLU A 78 -6.51 -3.90 -13.54
N LEU A 79 -5.27 -3.57 -13.21
CA LEU A 79 -4.78 -3.53 -11.84
C LEU A 79 -5.43 -2.40 -11.02
N LEU A 80 -5.82 -1.29 -11.62
CA LEU A 80 -6.37 -0.15 -10.88
C LEU A 80 -7.91 -0.12 -10.86
N SER A 81 -8.55 -0.89 -11.75
CA SER A 81 -10.01 -0.99 -11.86
C SER A 81 -10.77 -1.32 -10.58
N PRO A 82 -10.27 -2.13 -9.61
CA PRO A 82 -11.01 -2.37 -8.36
C PRO A 82 -11.22 -1.11 -7.50
N TRP A 83 -10.41 -0.07 -7.72
CA TRP A 83 -10.54 1.22 -7.07
C TRP A 83 -11.26 2.26 -7.95
N GLY A 84 -11.82 1.85 -9.09
CA GLY A 84 -12.44 2.76 -10.06
C GLY A 84 -11.43 3.67 -10.76
N LEU A 85 -10.14 3.34 -10.70
CA LEU A 85 -9.07 4.14 -11.27
C LEU A 85 -8.70 3.66 -12.67
N ALA A 86 -8.48 4.61 -13.58
CA ALA A 86 -7.98 4.37 -14.92
C ALA A 86 -6.68 5.18 -15.13
N PRO A 87 -5.63 4.58 -15.72
CA PRO A 87 -4.42 5.29 -16.05
C PRO A 87 -4.70 6.51 -16.96
N PRO A 88 -4.11 7.67 -16.68
CA PRO A 88 -4.23 8.84 -17.52
C PRO A 88 -3.59 8.64 -18.90
N PRO A 89 -3.95 9.44 -19.92
CA PRO A 89 -3.40 9.34 -21.27
C PRO A 89 -1.86 9.43 -21.33
N GLU A 90 -1.25 10.16 -20.39
CA GLU A 90 0.19 10.39 -20.29
C GLU A 90 0.94 9.25 -19.61
N TRP A 91 0.27 8.18 -19.17
CA TRP A 91 0.86 7.08 -18.38
C TRP A 91 2.17 6.56 -18.97
N GLU A 92 2.20 6.33 -20.29
CA GLU A 92 3.38 5.78 -20.96
C GLU A 92 4.57 6.75 -21.01
N ALA A 93 4.32 8.06 -20.90
CA ALA A 93 5.37 9.07 -20.83
C ALA A 93 5.97 9.23 -19.43
N TRP A 94 5.32 8.68 -18.40
CA TRP A 94 5.74 8.81 -17.01
C TRP A 94 6.73 7.72 -16.60
N THR A 95 7.63 8.07 -15.67
CA THR A 95 8.47 7.09 -14.99
C THR A 95 7.63 6.23 -14.02
N PRO A 96 8.12 5.04 -13.62
CA PRO A 96 7.47 4.24 -12.58
C PRO A 96 7.20 5.03 -11.28
N GLY A 97 8.13 5.90 -10.87
CA GLY A 97 7.94 6.76 -9.71
C GLY A 97 6.79 7.76 -9.85
N GLN A 98 6.64 8.38 -11.01
CA GLN A 98 5.51 9.29 -11.28
C GLN A 98 4.17 8.55 -11.32
N ARG A 99 4.14 7.36 -11.93
CA ARG A 99 2.96 6.48 -11.94
C ARG A 99 2.57 6.04 -10.53
N LEU A 100 3.57 5.68 -9.72
CA LEU A 100 3.39 5.34 -8.31
C LEU A 100 2.82 6.53 -7.55
N GLU A 101 3.45 7.71 -7.65
CA GLU A 101 3.00 8.94 -6.97
C GLU A 101 1.55 9.29 -7.31
N TRP A 102 1.19 9.28 -8.60
CA TRP A 102 -0.19 9.47 -9.03
C TRP A 102 -1.15 8.45 -8.41
N THR A 103 -0.75 7.17 -8.39
CA THR A 103 -1.58 6.08 -7.84
C THR A 103 -1.79 6.26 -6.33
N LEU A 104 -0.74 6.63 -5.60
CA LEU A 104 -0.82 6.86 -4.15
C LEU A 104 -1.70 8.06 -3.80
N GLU A 105 -1.63 9.15 -4.59
CA GLU A 105 -2.50 10.31 -4.42
C GLU A 105 -3.96 9.97 -4.78
N ALA A 106 -4.19 9.22 -5.86
CA ALA A 106 -5.53 8.77 -6.24
C ALA A 106 -6.17 7.86 -5.18
N LEU A 107 -5.34 7.11 -4.43
CA LEU A 107 -5.75 6.24 -3.33
C LEU A 107 -5.56 6.90 -1.95
N ARG A 108 -5.37 8.22 -1.87
CA ARG A 108 -5.10 8.91 -0.60
C ARG A 108 -6.20 8.65 0.43
N ASP A 109 -7.45 8.61 -0.01
CA ASP A 109 -8.61 8.44 0.85
C ASP A 109 -9.11 6.98 0.88
N TRP A 110 -8.40 6.05 0.21
CA TRP A 110 -8.70 4.62 0.31
C TRP A 110 -8.22 4.04 1.64
N PHE A 111 -9.12 3.33 2.31
CA PHE A 111 -8.85 2.52 3.48
C PHE A 111 -9.32 1.08 3.24
N PRO A 112 -8.62 0.07 3.80
CA PRO A 112 -9.11 -1.30 3.76
C PRO A 112 -10.37 -1.38 4.62
N ASP A 113 -11.54 -1.51 3.97
CA ASP A 113 -12.80 -1.69 4.70
C ASP A 113 -12.67 -2.86 5.69
N PRO A 114 -13.13 -2.69 6.95
CA PRO A 114 -13.37 -3.85 7.79
C PRO A 114 -14.39 -4.75 7.08
N PRO A 115 -14.31 -6.10 7.22
CA PRO A 115 -15.50 -6.89 6.92
C PRO A 115 -16.62 -6.29 7.75
N SER A 116 -17.71 -5.87 7.09
CA SER A 116 -18.91 -5.43 7.79
C SER A 116 -19.27 -6.53 8.78
N GLU A 117 -19.14 -6.26 10.07
CA GLU A 117 -19.88 -7.01 11.07
C GLU A 117 -21.33 -6.69 10.77
N GLU A 118 -21.99 -7.57 9.99
CA GLU A 118 -23.44 -7.64 10.01
C GLU A 118 -23.81 -7.77 11.49
N PRO A 119 -24.63 -6.87 12.05
CA PRO A 119 -25.18 -7.13 13.36
C PRO A 119 -26.05 -8.38 13.21
N GLU A 120 -25.64 -9.47 13.84
CA GLU A 120 -26.50 -10.65 14.03
C GLU A 120 -27.82 -10.17 14.67
N GLY A 121 -28.89 -10.22 13.88
CA GLY A 121 -30.26 -9.93 14.30
C GLY A 121 -31.09 -11.19 14.33
#